data_AF-A0A8X6HP97-F1
#
_entry.id   AF-A0A8X6HP97-F1
#
_cell.length_a   1.000
_cell.length_b   1.000
_cell.length_c   1.000
_cell.angle_alpha   90.00
_cell.angle_beta   90.00
_cell.angle_gamma   90.00
#
_symmetry.space_group_name_H-M   'P 1'
#
loop_
_entity.id
_entity.type
_entity.pdbx_description
1 polymer ?
#
loop_
_entity_poly.entity_id
_entity_poly.type
_entity_poly.pdbx_seq_one_letter_code
_entity_poly.pdbx_strand_id
1 'polypeptide(L)'
;MFCQIKVQEHQQDFLKILWRPSPEEDIVSYSLKTVTYGTKPAPYLATRCPLQLAYEGKNKYPLAAVVIQNSTYMDDILPGADDITTAKEMQRQLIGLMKEGCFHLCQWSANSQELLKHVPTENKVFLFSENDELVKTLGLSWRPREDTFMYQMNL
;
A
#
# COMPACT_ATOMS: atom_id res chain seq x y z
N MET A 1 -3.20 -1.05 4.96
CA MET A 1 -4.31 -1.39 4.03
C MET A 1 -5.53 -1.97 4.75
N PHE A 2 -5.46 -3.17 5.32
CA PHE A 2 -6.60 -3.90 5.92
C PHE A 2 -7.43 -3.09 6.93
N CYS A 3 -6.77 -2.47 7.92
CA CYS A 3 -7.45 -1.73 8.98
C CYS A 3 -8.15 -0.44 8.51
N GLN A 4 -8.02 -0.04 7.24
CA GLN A 4 -8.77 1.09 6.68
C GLN A 4 -10.16 0.67 6.17
N ILE A 5 -10.45 -0.63 6.13
CA ILE A 5 -11.71 -1.18 5.62
C ILE A 5 -12.60 -1.54 6.81
N LYS A 6 -13.69 -0.81 6.99
CA LYS A 6 -14.66 -1.05 8.07
C LYS A 6 -15.49 -2.31 7.76
N VAL A 7 -15.66 -3.15 8.78
CA VAL A 7 -16.55 -4.32 8.73
C VAL A 7 -17.97 -3.88 9.07
N GLN A 8 -18.96 -4.45 8.38
CA GLN A 8 -20.37 -4.19 8.63
C GLN A 8 -20.70 -4.48 10.10
N GLU A 9 -21.48 -3.62 10.74
CA GLU A 9 -21.69 -3.65 12.19
C GLU A 9 -22.23 -5.01 12.68
N HIS A 10 -23.20 -5.58 11.96
CA HIS A 10 -23.77 -6.89 12.26
C HIS A 10 -22.80 -8.07 12.09
N GLN A 11 -21.63 -7.86 11.47
CA GLN A 11 -20.59 -8.88 11.30
C GLN A 11 -19.44 -8.74 12.32
N GLN A 12 -19.35 -7.61 13.03
CA GLN A 12 -18.24 -7.34 13.96
C GLN A 12 -18.25 -8.30 15.16
N ASP A 13 -19.43 -8.83 15.53
CA ASP A 13 -19.54 -9.84 16.59
C ASP A 13 -18.82 -11.16 16.28
N PHE A 14 -18.60 -11.47 14.99
CA PHE A 14 -17.81 -12.64 14.57
C PHE A 14 -16.30 -12.40 14.64
N LEU A 15 -15.87 -11.17 14.93
CA LEU A 15 -14.47 -10.77 15.06
C LEU A 15 -14.10 -10.43 16.50
N LYS A 16 -14.78 -11.07 17.46
CA LYS A 16 -14.47 -10.91 18.89
C LYS A 16 -13.18 -11.63 19.25
N ILE A 17 -12.37 -10.95 20.05
CA ILE A 17 -11.18 -11.51 20.69
C ILE A 17 -11.30 -11.37 22.20
N LEU A 18 -10.69 -12.31 22.91
CA LEU A 18 -10.52 -12.23 24.36
C LEU A 18 -9.10 -11.76 24.64
N TRP A 19 -8.95 -10.82 25.58
CA TRP A 19 -7.65 -10.28 25.95
C TRP A 19 -7.62 -10.01 27.45
N ARG A 20 -6.46 -10.27 28.05
CA ARG A 20 -6.09 -9.85 29.40
C ARG A 20 -4.59 -9.54 29.42
N PRO A 21 -4.13 -8.54 30.18
CA PRO A 21 -2.72 -8.18 30.23
C PRO A 21 -1.88 -9.14 31.10
N SER A 22 -2.47 -9.76 32.12
CA SER A 22 -1.83 -10.79 32.96
C SER A 22 -2.83 -11.88 33.38
N PRO A 23 -2.36 -13.05 33.88
CA PRO A 23 -3.23 -14.11 34.35
C PRO A 23 -4.15 -13.75 35.53
N GLU A 24 -3.75 -12.75 36.32
CA GLU A 24 -4.44 -12.25 37.51
C GLU A 24 -5.55 -11.24 37.18
N GLU A 25 -5.51 -10.64 35.99
CA GLU A 25 -6.53 -9.70 35.53
C GLU A 25 -7.69 -10.39 34.82
N ASP A 26 -8.86 -9.75 34.87
CA ASP A 26 -10.07 -10.22 34.24
C ASP A 26 -9.94 -10.25 32.71
N ILE A 27 -10.59 -11.24 32.10
CA ILE A 27 -10.68 -11.33 30.65
C ILE A 27 -11.65 -10.28 30.12
N VAL A 28 -11.19 -9.45 29.20
CA VAL A 28 -11.98 -8.46 28.47
C VAL A 28 -12.22 -8.95 27.04
N SER A 29 -13.43 -8.74 26.53
CA SER A 29 -13.76 -9.01 25.13
C SER A 29 -13.69 -7.74 24.28
N TYR A 30 -13.03 -7.81 23.13
CA TYR A 30 -12.98 -6.71 22.15
C TYR A 30 -13.59 -7.17 20.82
N SER A 31 -14.39 -6.31 20.18
CA SER A 31 -14.87 -6.54 18.81
C SER A 31 -14.01 -5.75 17.82
N LEU A 32 -13.34 -6.44 16.89
CA LEU A 32 -12.57 -5.79 15.85
C LEU A 32 -13.52 -5.16 14.82
N LYS A 33 -13.34 -3.86 14.53
CA LYS A 33 -14.27 -3.07 13.70
C LYS A 33 -13.88 -3.01 12.22
N THR A 34 -12.68 -3.47 11.89
CA THR A 34 -12.09 -3.36 10.55
C THR A 34 -11.59 -4.72 10.10
N VAL A 35 -11.36 -4.86 8.80
CA VAL A 35 -10.80 -6.08 8.24
C VAL A 35 -9.46 -6.34 8.91
N THR A 36 -9.34 -7.52 9.50
CA THR A 36 -8.17 -7.97 10.25
C THR A 36 -7.51 -9.14 9.54
N TYR A 37 -6.19 -9.22 9.70
CA TYR A 37 -5.36 -10.31 9.18
C TYR A 37 -5.83 -11.67 9.72
N GLY A 38 -5.58 -12.73 8.94
CA GLY A 38 -5.90 -14.11 9.33
C GLY A 38 -7.34 -14.55 9.08
N THR A 39 -8.27 -13.65 8.79
CA THR A 39 -9.60 -14.04 8.30
C THR A 39 -9.52 -14.47 6.83
N LYS A 40 -10.23 -15.55 6.47
CA LYS A 40 -10.27 -16.07 5.09
C LYS A 40 -10.54 -15.01 4.01
N PRO A 41 -11.49 -14.07 4.18
CA PRO A 41 -11.77 -13.08 3.14
C PRO A 41 -10.84 -11.87 3.15
N ALA A 42 -9.97 -11.69 4.15
CA ALA A 42 -9.18 -10.46 4.30
C ALA A 42 -8.36 -10.08 3.06
N PRO A 43 -7.61 -11.00 2.40
CA PRO A 43 -6.85 -10.65 1.20
C PRO A 43 -7.72 -10.18 0.04
N TYR A 44 -8.86 -10.84 -0.17
CA TYR A 44 -9.83 -10.44 -1.19
C TYR A 44 -10.42 -9.06 -0.88
N LEU A 45 -10.84 -8.80 0.35
CA LEU A 45 -11.41 -7.51 0.73
C LEU A 45 -10.38 -6.38 0.57
N ALA A 46 -9.15 -6.63 1.02
CA ALA A 46 -8.07 -5.65 0.97
C ALA A 46 -7.64 -5.28 -0.46
N THR A 47 -7.81 -6.17 -1.42
CA THR A 47 -7.53 -5.92 -2.85
C THR A 47 -8.75 -5.39 -3.60
N ARG A 48 -9.96 -5.90 -3.28
CA ARG A 48 -11.20 -5.49 -3.96
C ARG A 48 -11.62 -4.06 -3.62
N CYS A 49 -11.35 -3.58 -2.41
CA CYS A 49 -11.70 -2.22 -1.98
C CYS A 49 -10.96 -1.14 -2.79
N PRO A 50 -9.62 -1.15 -2.95
CA PRO A 50 -8.93 -0.25 -3.86
C PRO A 50 -9.44 -0.32 -5.31
N LEU A 51 -9.75 -1.52 -5.82
CA LEU A 51 -10.34 -1.66 -7.17
C LEU A 51 -11.72 -0.99 -7.29
N GLN A 52 -12.54 -1.06 -6.23
CA GLN A 52 -13.82 -0.36 -6.20
C GLN A 52 -13.63 1.16 -6.18
N LEU A 53 -12.71 1.63 -5.35
CA LEU A 53 -12.33 3.04 -5.27
C LEU A 53 -11.85 3.56 -6.63
N ALA A 54 -11.03 2.78 -7.34
CA ALA A 54 -10.60 3.09 -8.70
C ALA A 54 -11.76 3.17 -9.70
N TYR A 55 -12.71 2.24 -9.63
CA TYR A 55 -13.89 2.24 -10.50
C TYR A 55 -14.76 3.49 -10.30
N GLU A 56 -14.98 3.90 -9.05
CA GLU A 56 -15.78 5.08 -8.69
C GLU A 56 -15.03 6.39 -8.98
N GLY A 57 -13.72 6.41 -8.73
CA GLY A 57 -12.86 7.58 -8.90
C GLY A 57 -12.35 7.81 -10.32
N LYS A 58 -12.53 6.88 -11.26
CA LYS A 58 -11.91 6.91 -12.60
C LYS A 58 -12.16 8.19 -13.41
N ASN A 59 -13.32 8.84 -13.23
CA ASN A 59 -13.62 10.08 -13.95
C ASN A 59 -12.79 11.26 -13.43
N LYS A 60 -12.45 11.25 -12.14
CA LYS A 60 -11.67 12.30 -11.46
C LYS A 60 -10.16 11.99 -11.47
N TYR A 61 -9.81 10.70 -11.41
CA TYR A 61 -8.44 10.20 -11.30
C TYR A 61 -8.19 9.07 -12.33
N PRO A 62 -8.26 9.35 -13.64
CA PRO A 62 -8.18 8.33 -14.68
C PRO A 62 -6.86 7.54 -14.67
N LEU A 63 -5.72 8.21 -14.44
CA LEU A 63 -4.42 7.55 -14.41
C LEU A 63 -4.27 6.65 -13.18
N ALA A 64 -4.71 7.14 -12.02
CA ALA A 64 -4.67 6.34 -10.79
C ALA A 64 -5.55 5.09 -10.89
N ALA A 65 -6.71 5.20 -11.55
CA ALA A 65 -7.59 4.05 -11.75
C ALA A 65 -6.92 2.96 -12.60
N VAL A 66 -6.19 3.34 -13.66
CA VAL A 66 -5.40 2.41 -14.47
C VAL A 66 -4.26 1.78 -13.64
N VAL A 67 -3.55 2.58 -12.84
CA VAL A 67 -2.48 2.07 -11.96
C VAL A 67 -3.01 1.04 -10.96
N ILE A 68 -4.12 1.32 -10.28
CA ILE A 68 -4.68 0.40 -9.29
C ILE A 68 -5.16 -0.90 -9.95
N GLN A 69 -5.65 -0.83 -11.19
CA GLN A 69 -6.13 -2.00 -11.92
C GLN A 69 -5.00 -2.88 -12.46
N ASN A 70 -3.90 -2.28 -12.93
CA ASN A 70 -2.90 -2.97 -13.74
C ASN A 70 -1.52 -3.07 -13.09
N SER A 71 -1.26 -2.32 -12.01
CA SER A 71 0.07 -2.18 -11.42
C SER A 71 0.04 -2.34 -9.89
N THR A 72 -0.98 -2.98 -9.34
CA THR A 72 -1.10 -3.28 -7.91
C THR A 72 -1.06 -4.79 -7.67
N TYR A 73 -0.21 -5.22 -6.75
CA TYR A 73 -0.15 -6.58 -6.24
C TYR A 73 -0.24 -6.55 -4.72
N MET A 74 -1.37 -7.00 -4.18
CA MET A 74 -1.67 -6.90 -2.75
C MET A 74 -1.50 -5.45 -2.24
N ASP A 75 -0.51 -5.20 -1.38
CA ASP A 75 -0.17 -3.91 -0.80
C ASP A 75 0.93 -3.14 -1.57
N ASP A 76 1.56 -3.76 -2.57
CA ASP A 76 2.57 -3.14 -3.42
C ASP A 76 1.95 -2.52 -4.68
N ILE A 77 2.36 -1.29 -5.01
CA ILE A 77 1.98 -0.60 -6.25
C ILE A 77 3.26 -0.20 -7.00
N LEU A 78 3.42 -0.72 -8.22
CA LEU A 78 4.63 -0.56 -9.03
C LEU A 78 4.28 -0.01 -10.42
N PRO A 79 3.84 1.25 -10.52
CA PRO A 79 3.54 1.86 -11.80
C PRO A 79 4.80 2.38 -12.50
N GLY A 80 4.73 2.48 -13.83
CA GLY A 80 5.75 3.12 -14.67
C GLY A 80 5.12 4.04 -15.71
N ALA A 81 5.94 4.94 -16.27
CA ALA A 81 5.56 5.82 -17.37
C ALA A 81 6.77 6.13 -18.26
N ASP A 82 6.53 6.49 -19.51
CA ASP A 82 7.58 6.78 -20.50
C ASP A 82 8.25 8.15 -20.27
N ASP A 83 7.61 9.05 -19.52
CA ASP A 83 8.13 10.38 -19.23
C ASP A 83 7.82 10.84 -17.79
N ILE A 84 8.66 11.77 -17.31
CA ILE A 84 8.60 12.26 -15.93
C ILE A 84 7.34 13.08 -15.63
N THR A 85 6.75 13.74 -16.63
CA THR A 85 5.55 14.56 -16.47
C THR A 85 4.35 13.65 -16.20
N THR A 86 4.20 12.61 -17.02
CA THR A 86 3.17 11.58 -16.85
C THR A 86 3.35 10.85 -15.52
N ALA A 87 4.57 10.46 -15.14
CA ALA A 87 4.84 9.82 -13.86
C ALA A 87 4.44 10.69 -12.65
N LYS A 88 4.74 12.00 -12.69
CA LYS A 88 4.34 12.95 -11.62
C LYS A 88 2.82 13.08 -11.53
N GLU A 89 2.14 13.16 -12.67
CA GLU A 89 0.68 13.26 -12.70
C GLU A 89 0.00 11.97 -12.23
N MET A 90 0.54 10.80 -12.60
CA MET A 90 0.12 9.51 -12.06
C MET A 90 0.28 9.46 -10.54
N GLN A 91 1.44 9.83 -10.01
CA GLN A 91 1.69 9.89 -8.57
C GLN A 91 0.69 10.81 -7.85
N ARG A 92 0.46 12.01 -8.38
CA ARG A 92 -0.47 12.98 -7.81
C ARG A 92 -1.89 12.43 -7.78
N GLN A 93 -2.36 11.85 -8.88
CA GLN A 93 -3.69 11.24 -8.94
C GLN A 93 -3.80 10.04 -8.00
N LEU A 94 -2.76 9.20 -7.92
CA LEU A 94 -2.75 8.01 -7.07
C LEU A 94 -2.84 8.37 -5.59
N ILE A 95 -2.04 9.35 -5.14
CA ILE A 95 -2.13 9.88 -3.77
C ILE A 95 -3.52 10.48 -3.52
N GLY A 96 -4.05 11.24 -4.47
CA GLY A 96 -5.37 11.86 -4.37
C GLY A 96 -6.50 10.83 -4.20
N LEU A 97 -6.56 9.86 -5.11
CA LEU A 97 -7.57 8.81 -5.11
C LEU A 97 -7.49 7.95 -3.85
N MET A 98 -6.30 7.45 -3.50
CA MET A 98 -6.11 6.58 -2.34
C MET A 98 -6.46 7.29 -1.02
N LYS A 99 -6.19 8.59 -0.93
CA LYS A 99 -6.58 9.42 0.22
C LYS A 99 -8.09 9.51 0.40
N GLU A 100 -8.89 9.53 -0.68
CA GLU A 100 -10.36 9.50 -0.56
C GLU A 100 -10.89 8.20 0.06
N GLY A 101 -10.16 7.10 -0.12
CA GLY A 101 -10.43 5.82 0.54
C GLY A 101 -9.70 5.62 1.87
N CYS A 102 -9.09 6.67 2.45
CA CYS A 102 -8.24 6.61 3.66
C CYS A 102 -7.01 5.69 3.53
N PHE A 103 -6.64 5.28 2.32
CA PHE A 103 -5.44 4.51 2.05
C PHE A 103 -4.24 5.45 1.92
N HIS A 104 -3.41 5.48 2.96
CA HIS A 104 -2.19 6.27 2.98
C HIS A 104 -1.06 5.48 2.33
N LEU A 105 -0.49 6.02 1.26
CA LEU A 105 0.65 5.43 0.55
C LEU A 105 1.94 5.89 1.22
N CYS A 106 2.75 4.93 1.64
CA CYS A 106 4.06 5.14 2.23
C CYS A 106 5.12 4.39 1.43
N GLN A 107 6.37 4.45 1.90
CA GLN A 107 7.46 3.67 1.35
C GLN A 107 7.75 3.92 -0.14
N TRP A 108 7.71 5.19 -0.56
CA TRP A 108 8.00 5.60 -1.93
C TRP A 108 9.47 5.38 -2.30
N SER A 109 9.66 4.85 -3.50
CA SER A 109 10.94 4.67 -4.18
C SER A 109 10.75 4.94 -5.67
N ALA A 110 11.75 5.49 -6.35
CA ALA A 110 11.67 5.83 -7.77
C ALA A 110 13.06 5.82 -8.41
N ASN A 111 13.12 5.52 -9.71
CA ASN A 111 14.34 5.66 -10.52
C ASN A 111 14.70 7.13 -10.83
N SER A 112 13.80 8.08 -10.54
CA SER A 112 14.03 9.52 -10.69
C SER A 112 13.86 10.28 -9.38
N GLN A 113 14.86 11.08 -9.01
CA GLN A 113 14.82 11.97 -7.84
C GLN A 113 13.65 12.96 -7.89
N GLU A 114 13.25 13.37 -9.08
CA GLU A 114 12.18 14.35 -9.24
C GLU A 114 10.83 13.88 -8.69
N LEU A 115 10.58 12.57 -8.70
CA LEU A 115 9.35 11.97 -8.14
C LEU A 115 9.36 11.93 -6.61
N LEU A 116 10.54 12.05 -5.98
CA LEU A 116 10.69 11.98 -4.53
C LEU A 116 10.83 13.37 -3.88
N LYS A 117 10.99 14.45 -4.65
CA LYS A 117 11.19 15.81 -4.11
C LYS A 117 10.05 16.27 -3.18
N HIS A 118 8.82 15.89 -3.50
CA HIS A 118 7.63 16.30 -2.76
C HIS A 118 7.13 15.27 -1.76
N VAL A 119 7.73 14.08 -1.72
CA VAL A 119 7.39 13.05 -0.74
C VAL A 119 8.05 13.42 0.60
N PRO A 120 7.34 13.35 1.74
CA PRO A 120 7.96 13.53 3.06
C PRO A 120 9.02 12.46 3.33
N THR A 121 10.07 12.80 4.08
CA THR A 121 11.21 11.89 4.32
C THR A 121 10.78 10.60 5.01
N GLU A 122 9.83 10.67 5.94
CA GLU A 122 9.24 9.53 6.65
C GLU A 122 8.50 8.55 5.74
N ASN A 123 8.09 8.98 4.54
CA ASN A 123 7.37 8.18 3.57
C ASN A 123 8.27 7.67 2.44
N LYS A 124 9.60 7.90 2.50
CA LYS A 124 10.56 7.37 1.52
C LYS A 124 11.20 6.10 2.08
N VAL A 125 11.35 5.07 1.25
CA VAL A 125 12.29 3.97 1.56
C VAL A 125 13.67 4.32 1.06
N PHE A 126 13.74 4.97 -0.10
CA PHE A 126 14.99 5.32 -0.76
C PHE A 126 15.28 6.81 -0.60
N LEU A 127 16.38 7.11 0.08
CA LEU A 127 17.08 8.37 -0.09
C LEU A 127 18.16 8.10 -1.13
N PHE A 128 18.33 8.98 -2.12
CA PHE A 128 19.45 8.88 -3.06
C PHE A 128 20.77 9.16 -2.30
N SER A 129 21.18 8.27 -1.41
CA SER A 129 22.47 8.26 -0.72
C SER A 129 23.52 7.60 -1.63
N GLU A 130 24.81 7.78 -1.31
CA GLU A 130 25.92 7.32 -2.14
C GLU A 130 26.10 5.78 -2.17
N ASN A 131 25.43 5.05 -1.28
CA ASN A 131 25.60 3.61 -1.12
C ASN A 131 24.45 2.81 -1.76
N ASP A 132 24.36 2.75 -3.10
CA ASP A 132 23.50 1.84 -3.89
C ASP A 132 22.42 1.07 -3.09
N GLU A 133 21.44 1.80 -2.54
CA GLU A 133 20.46 1.22 -1.62
C GLU A 133 19.47 0.38 -2.44
N LEU A 134 19.42 -0.91 -2.12
CA LEU A 134 18.52 -1.87 -2.75
C LEU A 134 17.12 -1.78 -2.14
N VAL A 135 16.12 -1.63 -3.01
CA VAL A 135 14.71 -1.68 -2.60
C VAL A 135 14.21 -3.10 -2.79
N LYS A 136 13.79 -3.76 -1.70
CA LYS A 136 13.14 -5.06 -1.80
C LYS A 136 11.71 -4.90 -2.29
N THR A 137 11.31 -5.69 -3.28
CA THR A 137 9.94 -5.70 -3.81
C THR A 137 9.62 -7.08 -4.38
N LEU A 138 8.47 -7.65 -4.00
CA LEU A 138 7.98 -8.95 -4.51
C LEU A 138 9.00 -10.11 -4.48
N GLY A 139 9.89 -10.14 -3.48
CA GLY A 139 10.96 -11.15 -3.36
C GLY A 139 12.20 -10.90 -4.23
N LEU A 140 12.24 -9.76 -4.93
CA LEU A 140 13.37 -9.26 -5.70
C LEU A 140 14.04 -8.07 -4.99
N SER A 141 15.24 -7.73 -5.44
CA SER A 141 15.90 -6.47 -5.11
C SER A 141 15.93 -5.59 -6.35
N TRP A 142 15.42 -4.37 -6.26
CA TRP A 142 15.46 -3.37 -7.31
C TRP A 142 16.53 -2.33 -7.01
N ARG A 143 17.34 -1.98 -8.01
CA ARG A 143 18.24 -0.82 -7.98
C ARG A 143 17.55 0.35 -8.69
N PRO A 144 17.05 1.36 -7.96
CA PRO A 144 16.28 2.42 -8.58
C PRO A 144 17.09 3.23 -9.61
N ARG A 145 18.36 3.56 -9.32
CA ARG A 145 19.20 4.36 -10.23
C ARG A 145 19.45 3.71 -11.59
N GLU A 146 19.67 2.40 -11.58
CA GLU A 146 19.96 1.59 -12.78
C GLU A 146 18.68 1.02 -13.41
N ASP A 147 17.54 1.21 -12.76
CA ASP A 147 16.25 0.62 -13.07
C ASP A 147 16.32 -0.89 -13.37
N THR A 148 17.03 -1.63 -12.51
CA THR A 148 17.35 -3.04 -12.74
C THR A 148 16.92 -3.89 -11.55
N PHE A 149 16.25 -5.01 -11.82
CA PHE A 149 15.93 -6.04 -10.82
C PHE A 149 17.06 -7.06 -10.69
N MET A 150 17.27 -7.54 -9.48
CA MET A 150 18.31 -8.48 -9.12
C MET A 150 17.80 -9.54 -8.13
N TYR A 151 18.46 -10.69 -8.17
CA TYR A 151 18.31 -11.75 -7.18
C TYR A 151 19.57 -11.79 -6.31
N GLN A 152 19.39 -11.87 -4.99
CA GLN A 152 20.47 -12.24 -4.08
C GLN A 152 20.37 -13.74 -3.80
N MET A 153 21.35 -14.50 -4.30
CA MET A 153 21.50 -15.90 -3.95
C MET A 153 22.49 -16.01 -2.80
N ASN A 154 22.05 -16.58 -1.68
CA ASN A 154 22.97 -17.09 -0.67
C ASN A 154 23.32 -18.52 -1.08
N LEU A 155 24.50 -18.68 -1.69
CA LEU A 155 25.11 -19.99 -1.96
C LEU A 155 25.83 -20.49 -0.71
#